data_AF-A0A285RIY2-F1
#
_entry.id   AF-A0A285RIY2-F1
#
_cell.length_a   1.000
_cell.length_b   1.000
_cell.length_c   1.000
_cell.angle_alpha   90.00
_cell.angle_beta   90.00
_cell.angle_gamma   90.00
#
_symmetry.space_group_name_H-M   'P 1'
#
loop_
_entity.id
_entity.type
_entity.pdbx_description
1 polymer ?
#
loop_
_entity_poly.entity_id
_entity_poly.type
_entity_poly.pdbx_seq_one_letter_code
_entity_poly.pdbx_strand_id
1 'polypeptide(L)'
;MTVMSLRIEERVAYAIERLMRSDDAWRSLVREMVDRWPDEAPLELGFALVSAASAIESSFTKTSPVRDAAMQGYRLAALISMDVYAMQLLEMKCEKASDLIAYWDVDPFFARL
;
A
#
# COMPACT_ATOMS: atom_id res chain seq x y z
N MET A 1 -2.72 -2.52 -24.66
CA MET A 1 -2.56 -1.83 -23.36
C MET A 1 -3.95 -1.36 -22.94
N THR A 2 -4.53 -1.96 -21.91
CA THR A 2 -5.94 -1.77 -21.52
C THR A 2 -6.04 -0.73 -20.40
N VAL A 3 -7.16 -0.01 -20.28
CA VAL A 3 -7.36 1.07 -19.29
C VAL A 3 -7.10 0.63 -17.83
N MET A 4 -7.38 -0.64 -17.48
CA MET A 4 -7.03 -1.18 -16.16
C MET A 4 -5.51 -1.21 -15.89
N SER A 5 -4.67 -1.45 -16.91
CA SER A 5 -3.20 -1.42 -16.78
C SER A 5 -2.71 -0.04 -16.37
N LEU A 6 -3.27 1.01 -16.98
CA LEU A 6 -2.88 2.39 -16.71
C LEU A 6 -3.23 2.83 -15.28
N ARG A 7 -4.35 2.36 -14.73
CA ARG A 7 -4.77 2.69 -13.37
C ARG A 7 -3.88 2.06 -12.31
N ILE A 8 -3.45 0.82 -12.51
CA ILE A 8 -2.55 0.17 -11.56
C ILE A 8 -1.13 0.76 -11.64
N GLU A 9 -0.67 1.12 -12.84
CA GLU A 9 0.61 1.80 -13.05
C GLU A 9 0.69 3.15 -12.33
N GLU A 10 -0.40 3.94 -12.31
CA GLU A 10 -0.47 5.19 -11.55
C GLU A 10 -0.23 4.96 -10.05
N ARG A 11 -0.86 3.92 -9.47
CA ARG A 11 -0.74 3.59 -8.05
C ARG A 11 0.66 3.10 -7.70
N VAL A 12 1.25 2.29 -8.58
CA VAL A 12 2.64 1.83 -8.44
C VAL A 12 3.60 3.03 -8.49
N ALA A 13 3.44 3.93 -9.46
CA ALA A 13 4.28 5.12 -9.57
C ALA A 13 4.18 6.01 -8.34
N TYR A 14 2.97 6.23 -7.83
CA TYR A 14 2.75 6.98 -6.60
C TYR A 14 3.40 6.32 -5.38
N ALA A 15 3.26 5.01 -5.22
CA ALA A 15 3.91 4.27 -4.14
C ALA A 15 5.44 4.35 -4.24
N ILE A 16 6.03 4.22 -5.43
CA ILE A 16 7.47 4.41 -5.64
C ILE A 16 7.89 5.81 -5.20
N GLU A 17 7.19 6.85 -5.66
CA GLU A 17 7.49 8.23 -5.31
C GLU A 17 7.52 8.41 -3.80
N ARG A 18 6.47 7.99 -3.09
CA ARG A 18 6.37 8.16 -1.63
C ARG A 18 7.37 7.32 -0.86
N LEU A 19 7.62 6.07 -1.26
CA LEU A 19 8.61 5.19 -0.63
C LEU A 19 10.04 5.72 -0.77
N MET A 20 10.36 6.38 -1.88
CA MET A 20 11.71 6.89 -2.15
C MET A 20 12.01 8.25 -1.51
N ARG A 21 11.03 8.94 -0.93
CA ARG A 21 11.27 10.22 -0.27
C ARG A 21 12.04 10.04 1.04
N SER A 22 12.91 11.01 1.34
CA SER A 22 13.74 11.01 2.54
C SER A 22 13.02 11.53 3.80
N ASP A 23 11.74 11.91 3.70
CA ASP A 23 10.96 12.59 4.74
C ASP A 23 9.94 11.69 5.44
N ASP A 24 10.23 10.39 5.57
CA ASP A 24 9.36 9.43 6.26
C ASP A 24 7.94 9.30 5.69
N ALA A 25 7.73 9.81 4.46
CA ALA A 25 6.48 9.78 3.70
C ALA A 25 5.80 8.41 3.59
N TRP A 26 6.56 7.32 3.73
CA TRP A 26 6.03 5.97 3.72
C TRP A 26 5.02 5.70 4.86
N ARG A 27 5.10 6.43 5.98
CA ARG A 27 4.21 6.23 7.14
C ARG A 27 2.75 6.56 6.83
N SER A 28 2.50 7.63 6.09
CA SER A 28 1.15 8.03 5.68
C SER A 28 0.70 7.41 4.37
N LEU A 29 1.59 6.70 3.65
CA LEU A 29 1.35 6.19 2.31
C LEU A 29 0.04 5.40 2.20
N VAL A 30 -0.19 4.41 3.06
CA VAL A 30 -1.40 3.57 2.96
C VAL A 30 -2.68 4.39 3.15
N ARG A 31 -2.70 5.33 4.11
CA ARG A 31 -3.83 6.23 4.30
C ARG A 31 -4.08 7.10 3.07
N GLU A 32 -3.02 7.67 2.51
CA GLU A 32 -3.10 8.49 1.30
C GLU A 32 -3.58 7.70 0.09
N MET A 33 -3.17 6.43 -0.05
CA MET A 33 -3.66 5.56 -1.10
C MET A 33 -5.15 5.26 -0.94
N VAL A 34 -5.63 5.02 0.29
CA VAL A 34 -7.07 4.82 0.58
C VAL A 34 -7.87 6.09 0.26
N ASP A 35 -7.39 7.27 0.67
CA ASP A 35 -8.07 8.54 0.40
C ASP A 35 -8.13 8.86 -1.10
N ARG A 36 -7.06 8.53 -1.84
CA ARG A 36 -6.94 8.82 -3.27
C ARG A 36 -7.69 7.84 -4.16
N TRP A 37 -7.80 6.58 -3.74
CA TRP A 37 -8.45 5.51 -4.50
C TRP A 37 -9.48 4.75 -3.66
N PRO A 38 -10.50 5.43 -3.12
CA PRO A 38 -11.42 4.85 -2.13
C PRO A 38 -12.31 3.75 -2.70
N ASP A 39 -12.50 3.70 -4.02
CA ASP A 39 -13.39 2.78 -4.72
C ASP A 39 -12.70 1.50 -5.24
N GLU A 40 -11.38 1.41 -5.13
CA GLU A 40 -10.63 0.24 -5.62
C GLU A 40 -10.69 -0.90 -4.61
N ALA A 41 -10.47 -2.14 -5.06
CA ALA A 41 -10.40 -3.26 -4.14
C ALA A 41 -9.20 -3.10 -3.18
N PRO A 42 -9.35 -3.35 -1.86
CA PRO A 42 -8.28 -3.15 -0.88
C PRO A 42 -6.95 -3.81 -1.25
N LEU A 43 -7.00 -5.04 -1.80
CA LEU A 43 -5.81 -5.78 -2.19
C LEU A 43 -5.13 -5.24 -3.47
N GLU A 44 -5.80 -4.39 -4.27
CA GLU A 44 -5.10 -3.69 -5.34
C GLU A 44 -4.06 -2.70 -4.81
N LEU A 45 -4.31 -2.09 -3.63
CA LEU A 45 -3.32 -1.23 -2.98
C LEU A 45 -2.12 -2.05 -2.51
N GLY A 46 -2.38 -3.23 -1.91
CA GLY A 46 -1.34 -4.19 -1.54
C GLY A 46 -0.51 -4.65 -2.75
N PHE A 47 -1.17 -4.96 -3.87
CA PHE A 47 -0.49 -5.30 -5.12
C PHE A 47 0.41 -4.15 -5.61
N ALA A 48 -0.10 -2.91 -5.62
CA ALA A 48 0.68 -1.75 -6.04
C ALA A 48 1.92 -1.53 -5.16
N LEU A 49 1.81 -1.74 -3.85
CA LEU A 49 2.92 -1.66 -2.90
C LEU A 49 3.99 -2.75 -3.16
N VAL A 50 3.58 -3.99 -3.43
CA VAL A 50 4.50 -5.09 -3.79
C VAL A 50 5.20 -4.79 -5.11
N SER A 51 4.46 -4.32 -6.12
CA SER A 51 5.04 -3.95 -7.41
C SER A 51 6.03 -2.79 -7.28
N ALA A 52 5.71 -1.76 -6.48
CA ALA A 52 6.61 -0.65 -6.21
C ALA A 52 7.89 -1.11 -5.48
N ALA A 53 7.74 -1.92 -4.43
CA ALA A 53 8.87 -2.48 -3.69
C ALA A 53 9.78 -3.33 -4.59
N SER A 54 9.22 -4.19 -5.43
CA SER A 54 9.95 -5.02 -6.39
C SER A 54 10.67 -4.19 -7.45
N ALA A 55 10.04 -3.12 -7.96
CA ALA A 55 10.65 -2.19 -8.90
C ALA A 55 11.86 -1.47 -8.27
N ILE A 56 11.74 -0.99 -7.03
CA ILE A 56 12.85 -0.40 -6.28
C ILE A 56 13.95 -1.45 -6.07
N GLU A 57 13.59 -2.63 -5.61
CA GLU A 57 14.54 -3.71 -5.30
C GLU A 57 15.38 -4.15 -6.49
N SER A 58 14.76 -4.22 -7.67
CA SER A 58 15.41 -4.60 -8.93
C SER A 58 16.26 -3.48 -9.53
N SER A 59 15.95 -2.22 -9.22
CA SER A 59 16.67 -1.05 -9.76
C SER A 59 17.94 -0.70 -8.99
N PHE A 60 18.10 -1.17 -7.74
CA PHE A 60 19.22 -0.80 -6.87
C PHE A 60 20.02 -2.01 -6.35
N THR A 61 21.32 -1.81 -6.16
CA THR A 61 22.22 -2.84 -5.61
C THR A 61 21.85 -3.20 -4.16
N LYS A 62 22.31 -4.37 -3.70
CA LYS A 62 22.04 -4.87 -2.35
C LYS A 62 22.55 -3.98 -1.22
N THR A 63 23.58 -3.18 -1.49
CA THR A 63 24.20 -2.27 -0.51
C THR A 63 23.61 -0.86 -0.57
N SER A 64 22.66 -0.59 -1.46
CA SER A 64 22.03 0.72 -1.56
C SER A 64 21.14 0.98 -0.35
N PRO A 65 21.27 2.12 0.34
CA PRO A 65 20.36 2.51 1.43
C PRO A 65 18.90 2.65 0.95
N VAL A 66 18.68 2.80 -0.36
CA VAL A 66 17.34 2.82 -0.97
C VAL A 66 16.62 1.48 -0.83
N ARG A 67 17.31 0.37 -0.50
CA ARG A 67 16.64 -0.91 -0.24
C ARG A 67 15.76 -0.92 1.00
N ASP A 68 15.99 -0.02 1.95
CA ASP A 68 15.09 0.14 3.09
C ASP A 68 13.70 0.57 2.61
N ALA A 69 13.60 1.37 1.54
CA ALA A 69 12.33 1.76 0.93
C ALA A 69 11.56 0.55 0.36
N ALA A 70 12.25 -0.37 -0.32
CA ALA A 70 11.64 -1.61 -0.81
C ALA A 70 11.12 -2.48 0.35
N MET A 71 11.92 -2.60 1.43
CA MET A 71 11.51 -3.31 2.64
C MET A 71 10.25 -2.69 3.26
N GLN A 72 10.14 -1.35 3.32
CA GLN A 72 8.92 -0.70 3.80
C GLN A 72 7.72 -0.99 2.90
N GLY A 73 7.88 -0.95 1.58
CA GLY A 73 6.79 -1.28 0.65
C GLY A 73 6.24 -2.70 0.87
N TYR A 74 7.11 -3.71 1.02
CA TYR A 74 6.68 -5.08 1.34
C TYR A 74 6.00 -5.19 2.69
N ARG A 75 6.49 -4.49 3.73
CA ARG A 75 5.86 -4.48 5.05
C ARG A 75 4.45 -3.87 5.01
N LEU A 76 4.29 -2.72 4.35
CA LEU A 76 2.98 -2.08 4.20
C LEU A 76 2.01 -2.99 3.43
N ALA A 77 2.46 -3.66 2.38
CA ALA A 77 1.65 -4.63 1.64
C ALA A 77 1.23 -5.84 2.49
N ALA A 78 2.12 -6.35 3.34
CA ALA A 78 1.78 -7.42 4.27
C ALA A 78 0.74 -6.98 5.30
N LEU A 79 0.92 -5.78 5.88
CA LEU A 79 0.01 -5.24 6.90
C LEU A 79 -1.40 -4.99 6.34
N ILE A 80 -1.54 -4.37 5.17
CA ILE A 80 -2.87 -4.18 4.57
C ILE A 80 -3.52 -5.53 4.20
N SER A 81 -2.73 -6.53 3.81
CA SER A 81 -3.26 -7.88 3.54
C SER A 81 -3.78 -8.55 4.83
N MET A 82 -3.10 -8.32 5.96
CA MET A 82 -3.56 -8.79 7.27
C MET A 82 -4.85 -8.10 7.69
N ASP A 83 -4.97 -6.79 7.51
CA ASP A 83 -6.20 -6.04 7.80
C ASP A 83 -7.37 -6.57 6.99
N VAL A 84 -7.19 -6.77 5.67
CA VAL A 84 -8.24 -7.33 4.81
C VAL A 84 -8.66 -8.72 5.28
N TYR A 85 -7.70 -9.57 5.66
CA TYR A 85 -8.01 -10.90 6.19
C TYR A 85 -8.74 -10.82 7.55
N ALA A 86 -8.34 -9.91 8.43
CA ALA A 86 -9.02 -9.68 9.71
C ALA A 86 -10.46 -9.21 9.50
N MET A 87 -10.69 -8.28 8.57
CA MET A 87 -12.04 -7.83 8.20
C MET A 87 -12.91 -9.00 7.72
N GLN A 88 -12.37 -9.90 6.90
CA GLN A 88 -13.10 -11.10 6.46
C GLN A 88 -13.47 -12.02 7.63
N LEU A 89 -12.55 -12.25 8.57
CA LEU A 89 -12.83 -13.06 9.77
C LEU A 89 -13.89 -12.43 10.68
N LEU A 90 -13.96 -11.10 10.70
CA LEU A 90 -14.93 -10.32 11.46
C LEU A 90 -16.25 -10.10 10.71
N GLU A 91 -16.40 -10.69 9.52
CA GLU A 91 -17.56 -10.49 8.63
C GLU A 91 -17.84 -8.99 8.33
N MET A 92 -16.79 -8.17 8.36
CA MET A 92 -16.85 -6.75 7.99
C MET A 92 -16.85 -6.60 6.47
N LYS A 93 -17.49 -5.54 5.99
CA LYS A 93 -17.45 -5.18 4.57
C LYS A 93 -16.01 -4.89 4.16
N CYS A 94 -15.52 -5.50 3.07
CA CYS A 94 -14.12 -5.38 2.60
C CYS A 94 -14.01 -5.32 1.07
N GLU A 95 -14.94 -4.64 0.40
CA GLU A 95 -15.02 -4.60 -1.07
C GLU A 95 -14.21 -3.44 -1.66
N LYS A 96 -14.08 -2.35 -0.90
CA LYS A 96 -13.46 -1.10 -1.31
C LYS A 96 -12.38 -0.68 -0.33
N ALA A 97 -11.36 0.02 -0.82
CA ALA A 97 -10.27 0.57 -0.02
C ALA A 97 -10.81 1.46 1.12
N SER A 98 -11.87 2.23 0.86
CA SER A 98 -12.55 3.05 1.88
C SER A 98 -13.16 2.23 3.02
N ASP A 99 -13.47 0.95 2.83
CA ASP A 99 -13.99 0.10 3.90
C ASP A 99 -12.91 -0.17 4.99
N LEU A 100 -11.62 -0.04 4.66
CA LEU A 100 -10.52 -0.15 5.64
C LEU A 100 -10.61 0.90 6.74
N ILE A 101 -11.18 2.08 6.45
CA ILE A 101 -11.32 3.17 7.43
C ILE A 101 -12.15 2.70 8.63
N ALA A 102 -13.25 1.97 8.37
CA ALA A 102 -14.08 1.42 9.43
C ALA A 102 -13.37 0.33 10.24
N TYR A 103 -12.48 -0.46 9.60
CA TYR A 103 -11.65 -1.42 10.32
C TYR A 103 -10.61 -0.74 11.21
N TRP A 104 -10.07 0.40 10.79
CA TRP A 104 -9.08 1.13 11.58
C TRP A 104 -9.64 1.80 12.84
N ASP A 105 -10.96 1.88 12.99
CA ASP A 105 -11.59 2.20 14.28
C ASP A 105 -11.47 1.03 15.29
N VAL A 106 -11.34 -0.21 14.80
CA VAL A 106 -11.14 -1.42 15.59
C VAL A 106 -9.66 -1.70 15.83
N ASP A 107 -8.83 -1.68 14.77
CA ASP A 107 -7.36 -1.78 14.85
C ASP A 107 -6.70 -0.52 14.26
N PRO A 108 -6.30 0.43 15.13
CA PRO A 108 -5.89 1.77 14.70
C PRO A 108 -4.42 1.85 14.28
N PHE A 109 -3.76 0.74 13.92
CA PHE A 109 -2.37 0.76 13.47
C PHE A 109 -2.15 1.80 12.36
N PHE A 110 -2.87 1.67 11.23
CA PHE A 110 -2.74 2.63 10.14
C PHE A 110 -3.36 3.98 10.45
N ALA A 111 -4.27 4.11 11.41
CA ALA A 111 -4.74 5.43 11.86
C ALA A 111 -3.65 6.20 12.64
N ARG A 112 -2.69 5.50 13.25
CA ARG A 112 -1.67 6.07 14.15
C ARG A 112 -0.23 6.02 13.63
N LEU A 113 0.01 5.32 12.52
CA LEU A 113 1.33 5.18 11.87
C LEU A 113 1.89 6.52 11.37
#